data_AF-A0A285Z3G6-F1
#
_entry.id   AF-A0A285Z3G6-F1
#
_cell.length_a   1.000
_cell.length_b   1.000
_cell.length_c   1.000
_cell.angle_alpha   90.00
_cell.angle_beta   90.00
_cell.angle_gamma   90.00
#
_symmetry.space_group_name_H-M   'P 1'
#
loop_
_entity.id
_entity.type
_entity.pdbx_description
1 polymer ?
#
loop_
_entity_poly.entity_id
_entity_poly.type
_entity_poly.pdbx_seq_one_letter_code
_entity_poly.pdbx_strand_id
1 'polypeptide(L)'
;MSALPPPAPAERDARNPLLGAALASVADRIPPERVEQVWLFPPRRAGAKESGLAVLVVTAPDGADEGRTIWTVRYDAETGKGGKTTAAHALEEQGTVPPDRVGRIVDGVARRLEAESDAPDVRELAGDAAEWRALLVELGVSPPVDAGNGE
;
A
#
# COMPACT_ATOMS: atom_id res chain seq x y z
N MET A 1 -24.77 14.90 -30.55
CA MET A 1 -24.23 13.64 -29.98
C MET A 1 -23.31 14.04 -28.84
N SER A 2 -23.84 14.11 -27.60
CA SER A 2 -23.00 14.39 -26.43
C SER A 2 -22.25 13.11 -26.07
N ALA A 3 -20.92 13.17 -26.08
CA ALA A 3 -20.09 12.16 -25.46
C ALA A 3 -20.46 12.12 -23.96
N LEU A 4 -20.78 10.92 -23.46
CA LEU A 4 -20.86 10.69 -22.03
C LEU A 4 -19.50 11.09 -21.42
N PRO A 5 -19.47 11.82 -20.29
CA PRO A 5 -18.22 12.01 -19.57
C PRO A 5 -17.64 10.63 -19.24
N PRO A 6 -16.30 10.47 -19.24
CA PRO A 6 -15.69 9.23 -18.76
C PRO A 6 -16.26 8.92 -17.37
N PRO A 7 -16.55 7.64 -17.04
CA PRO A 7 -16.97 7.30 -15.70
C PRO A 7 -15.95 7.88 -14.72
N ALA A 8 -16.44 8.59 -13.70
CA ALA A 8 -15.59 8.99 -12.58
C ALA A 8 -14.81 7.76 -12.12
N PRO A 9 -13.50 7.87 -11.81
CA PRO A 9 -12.75 6.74 -11.27
C PRO A 9 -13.59 6.21 -10.10
N ALA A 10 -13.95 4.92 -10.19
CA ALA A 10 -14.86 4.31 -9.25
C ALA A 10 -14.45 4.71 -7.83
N GLU A 11 -15.42 4.99 -6.97
CA GLU A 11 -15.24 5.07 -5.51
C GLU A 11 -14.78 3.68 -5.03
N ARG A 12 -13.57 3.30 -5.40
CA ARG A 12 -12.94 2.00 -5.22
C ARG A 12 -12.60 1.91 -3.76
N ASP A 13 -13.52 1.39 -2.94
CA ASP A 13 -13.28 0.85 -1.59
C ASP A 13 -12.06 1.49 -0.90
N ALA A 14 -12.04 2.83 -0.80
CA ALA A 14 -10.82 3.57 -0.42
C ALA A 14 -10.34 3.17 0.99
N ARG A 15 -11.29 2.66 1.77
CA ARG A 15 -11.09 2.06 3.07
C ARG A 15 -10.79 0.57 2.92
N ASN A 16 -9.52 0.24 2.72
CA ASN A 16 -9.02 -1.11 2.90
C ASN A 16 -8.24 -1.23 4.23
N PRO A 17 -8.93 -1.49 5.35
CA PRO A 17 -8.30 -1.49 6.68
C PRO A 17 -7.32 -2.65 6.86
N LEU A 18 -7.47 -3.73 6.10
CA LEU A 18 -6.54 -4.88 6.14
C LEU A 18 -5.21 -4.52 5.45
N LEU A 19 -5.26 -3.85 4.30
CA LEU A 19 -4.06 -3.30 3.67
C LEU A 19 -3.44 -2.21 4.53
N GLY A 20 -4.25 -1.32 5.10
CA GLY A 20 -3.78 -0.30 6.03
C GLY A 20 -3.06 -0.90 7.23
N ALA A 21 -3.61 -1.94 7.86
CA ALA A 21 -2.96 -2.62 8.98
C ALA A 21 -1.63 -3.28 8.57
N ALA A 22 -1.58 -3.86 7.37
CA ALA A 22 -0.35 -4.43 6.82
C ALA A 22 0.70 -3.35 6.50
N LEU A 23 0.30 -2.16 6.04
CA LEU A 23 1.20 -1.03 5.86
C LEU A 23 1.66 -0.47 7.21
N ALA A 24 0.78 -0.35 8.21
CA ALA A 24 1.15 0.12 9.53
C ALA A 24 2.28 -0.72 10.16
N SER A 25 2.27 -2.04 9.99
CA SER A 25 3.35 -2.91 10.48
C SER A 25 4.66 -2.79 9.69
N VAL A 26 4.65 -2.21 8.47
CA VAL A 26 5.87 -1.90 7.73
C VAL A 26 6.71 -0.86 8.44
N ALA A 27 6.07 0.10 9.12
CA ALA A 27 6.76 1.21 9.79
C ALA A 27 7.76 0.73 10.86
N ASP A 28 7.57 -0.48 11.41
CA ASP A 28 8.50 -1.13 12.35
C ASP A 28 9.84 -1.51 11.71
N ARG A 29 9.87 -1.65 10.37
CA ARG A 29 11.05 -2.09 9.59
C ARG A 29 11.56 -1.03 8.63
N ILE A 30 10.66 -0.25 8.06
CA ILE A 30 10.96 0.79 7.08
C ILE A 30 10.39 2.10 7.61
N PRO A 31 11.25 3.04 8.04
CA PRO A 31 10.80 4.35 8.48
C PRO A 31 9.93 5.02 7.41
N PRO A 32 8.77 5.60 7.77
CA PRO A 32 7.89 6.31 6.83
C PRO A 32 8.62 7.39 6.02
N GLU A 33 9.63 8.03 6.62
CA GLU A 33 10.42 9.10 6.02
C GLU A 33 11.28 8.63 4.84
N ARG A 34 11.42 7.31 4.67
CA ARG A 34 12.13 6.71 3.53
C ARG A 34 11.19 6.25 2.43
N VAL A 35 9.87 6.25 2.67
CA VAL A 35 8.90 5.81 1.68
C VAL A 35 8.54 7.00 0.80
N GLU A 36 8.97 6.96 -0.45
CA GLU A 36 8.68 8.04 -1.41
C GLU A 36 7.34 7.85 -2.09
N GLN A 37 6.99 6.59 -2.37
CA GLN A 37 5.82 6.26 -3.18
C GLN A 37 5.23 4.92 -2.76
N VAL A 38 3.90 4.80 -2.80
CA VAL A 38 3.18 3.56 -2.55
C VAL A 38 2.20 3.30 -3.69
N TRP A 39 2.20 2.09 -4.22
CA TRP A 39 1.26 1.61 -5.22
C TRP A 39 0.31 0.63 -4.56
N LEU A 40 -0.97 0.99 -4.50
CA LEU A 40 -2.02 0.21 -3.85
C LEU A 40 -2.80 -0.55 -4.92
N PHE A 41 -2.74 -1.87 -4.87
CA PHE A 41 -3.50 -2.71 -5.78
C PHE A 41 -4.87 -3.02 -5.18
N PRO A 42 -5.95 -3.01 -5.99
CA PRO A 42 -7.27 -3.39 -5.50
C PRO A 42 -7.25 -4.78 -4.85
N PRO A 43 -7.94 -4.95 -3.71
CA PRO A 43 -7.98 -6.24 -3.04
C PRO A 43 -8.74 -7.27 -3.88
N ARG A 44 -8.26 -8.51 -3.84
CA ARG A 44 -8.90 -9.66 -4.46
C ARG A 44 -9.77 -10.36 -3.42
N ARG A 45 -11.05 -10.56 -3.73
CA ARG A 45 -12.01 -11.23 -2.84
C ARG A 45 -12.51 -12.52 -3.48
N ALA A 46 -12.41 -13.62 -2.75
CA ALA A 46 -12.86 -14.94 -3.18
C ALA A 46 -13.59 -15.65 -2.02
N GLY A 47 -14.92 -15.52 -2.00
CA GLY A 47 -15.74 -16.06 -0.91
C GLY A 47 -15.42 -15.38 0.42
N ALA A 48 -14.98 -16.17 1.41
CA ALA A 48 -14.60 -15.69 2.73
C ALA A 48 -13.16 -15.15 2.79
N LYS A 49 -12.40 -15.24 1.69
CA LYS A 49 -10.99 -14.83 1.63
C LYS A 49 -10.84 -13.48 0.95
N GLU A 50 -9.92 -12.68 1.46
CA GLU A 50 -9.47 -11.44 0.85
C GLU A 50 -7.95 -11.42 0.83
N SER A 51 -7.34 -10.98 -0.26
CA SER A 51 -5.91 -10.71 -0.31
C SER A 51 -5.64 -9.37 -0.97
N GLY A 52 -4.51 -8.76 -0.64
CA GLY A 52 -4.10 -7.50 -1.26
C GLY A 52 -2.60 -7.33 -1.32
N LEU A 53 -2.19 -6.36 -2.13
CA LEU A 53 -0.81 -6.08 -2.47
C LEU A 53 -0.59 -4.57 -2.45
N ALA A 54 0.52 -4.15 -1.86
CA ALA A 54 1.09 -2.83 -2.06
C ALA A 54 2.56 -2.96 -2.47
N VAL A 55 3.03 -2.03 -3.30
CA VAL A 55 4.45 -1.89 -3.64
C VAL A 55 4.94 -0.56 -3.08
N LEU A 56 6.05 -0.58 -2.35
CA LEU A 56 6.67 0.61 -1.77
C LEU A 56 7.98 0.89 -2.49
N VAL A 57 8.17 2.17 -2.82
CA VAL A 57 9.43 2.69 -3.34
C VAL A 57 10.13 3.40 -2.19
N VAL A 58 11.28 2.86 -1.78
CA VAL A 58 11.99 3.28 -0.58
C VAL A 58 13.35 3.83 -0.97
N THR A 59 13.69 5.02 -0.47
CA THR A 59 15.03 5.60 -0.64
C THR A 59 16.08 4.71 0.02
N ALA A 60 17.19 4.47 -0.69
CA ALA A 60 18.32 3.72 -0.14
C ALA A 60 18.85 4.39 1.15
N PRO A 61 19.40 3.61 2.10
CA PRO A 61 19.89 4.17 3.36
C PRO A 61 21.05 5.14 3.15
N ASP A 62 21.80 4.96 2.07
CA ASP A 62 22.95 5.77 1.68
C ASP A 62 22.58 7.08 0.95
N GLY A 63 21.29 7.30 0.65
CA GLY A 63 20.77 8.59 0.18
C GLY A 63 19.90 8.56 -1.08
N ALA A 64 19.34 9.72 -1.42
CA ALA A 64 18.37 9.90 -2.50
C ALA A 64 18.92 9.69 -3.91
N ASP A 65 20.23 9.72 -4.12
CA ASP A 65 20.85 9.59 -5.44
C ASP A 65 21.34 8.16 -5.77
N GLU A 66 21.41 7.26 -4.78
CA GLU A 66 22.08 5.96 -4.96
C GLU A 66 21.16 4.83 -5.42
N GLY A 67 19.84 4.97 -5.23
CA GLY A 67 18.87 4.01 -5.74
C GLY A 67 17.54 4.01 -4.98
N ARG A 68 16.61 3.19 -5.46
CA ARG A 68 15.32 2.91 -4.83
C ARG A 68 15.18 1.43 -4.58
N THR A 69 14.98 1.07 -3.33
CA THR A 69 14.67 -0.30 -2.96
C THR A 69 13.17 -0.51 -3.10
N ILE A 70 12.79 -1.49 -3.89
CA ILE A 70 11.39 -1.87 -4.10
C ILE A 70 11.01 -2.92 -3.07
N TRP A 71 9.96 -2.65 -2.31
CA TRP A 71 9.38 -3.59 -1.36
C TRP A 71 7.96 -3.96 -1.76
N THR A 72 7.55 -5.18 -1.43
CA THR A 72 6.17 -5.65 -1.59
C THR A 72 5.59 -6.00 -0.23
N VAL A 73 4.43 -5.42 0.06
CA VAL A 73 3.56 -5.84 1.16
C VAL A 73 2.43 -6.65 0.61
N ARG A 74 2.22 -7.84 1.16
CA ARG A 74 1.06 -8.67 0.88
C ARG A 74 0.30 -8.95 2.15
N TYR A 75 -1.02 -9.04 2.07
CA TYR A 75 -1.82 -9.64 3.12
C TYR A 75 -2.76 -10.69 2.56
N ASP A 76 -3.06 -11.67 3.40
CA ASP A 76 -4.08 -12.68 3.18
C ASP A 76 -4.97 -12.73 4.41
N ALA A 77 -6.27 -12.60 4.20
CA ALA A 77 -7.29 -12.59 5.24
C ALA A 77 -8.38 -13.61 4.95
N GLU A 78 -8.92 -14.20 6.01
CA GLU A 78 -10.03 -15.14 5.95
C GLU A 78 -11.05 -14.79 7.03
N THR A 79 -12.33 -14.73 6.64
CA THR A 79 -13.44 -14.49 7.55
C THR A 79 -14.07 -15.83 7.94
N GLY A 80 -13.85 -16.23 9.19
CA GLY A 80 -14.35 -17.48 9.73
C GLY A 80 -15.86 -17.45 10.05
N LYS A 81 -16.39 -18.63 10.39
CA LYS A 81 -17.77 -18.76 10.90
C LYS A 81 -17.91 -17.96 12.20
N GLY A 82 -18.84 -16.99 12.20
CA GLY A 82 -19.02 -16.04 13.31
C GLY A 82 -18.50 -14.63 13.02
N GLY A 83 -18.03 -14.35 11.80
CA GLY A 83 -17.65 -12.99 11.37
C GLY A 83 -16.27 -12.53 11.84
N LYS A 84 -15.50 -13.40 12.50
CA LYS A 84 -14.13 -13.09 12.91
C LYS A 84 -13.19 -13.19 11.70
N THR A 85 -12.51 -12.09 11.40
CA THR A 85 -11.47 -12.05 10.37
C THR A 85 -10.10 -12.32 10.99
N THR A 86 -9.35 -13.23 10.38
CA THR A 86 -7.92 -13.45 10.65
C THR A 86 -7.13 -12.99 9.44
N ALA A 87 -6.08 -12.19 9.65
CA ALA A 87 -5.22 -11.70 8.58
C ALA A 87 -3.74 -11.95 8.93
N ALA A 88 -2.96 -12.31 7.91
CA ALA A 88 -1.52 -12.38 7.96
C ALA A 88 -0.94 -11.45 6.89
N HIS A 89 0.26 -10.94 7.12
CA HIS A 89 0.96 -10.10 6.13
C HIS A 89 2.43 -10.50 5.99
N ALA A 90 2.98 -10.21 4.84
CA ALA A 90 4.38 -10.45 4.49
C ALA A 90 4.98 -9.20 3.85
N LEU A 91 6.21 -8.88 4.23
CA LEU A 91 7.01 -7.79 3.66
C LEU A 91 8.29 -8.37 3.07
N GLU A 92 8.45 -8.20 1.76
CA GLU A 92 9.55 -8.78 0.98
C GLU A 92 10.28 -7.70 0.17
N GLU A 93 11.60 -7.77 0.13
CA GLU A 93 12.44 -6.91 -0.71
C GLU A 93 12.54 -7.51 -2.13
N GLN A 94 12.25 -6.71 -3.15
CA GLN A 94 12.37 -7.13 -4.56
C GLN A 94 13.72 -6.73 -5.16
N GLY A 95 14.40 -5.75 -4.55
CA GLY A 95 15.76 -5.31 -4.90
C GLY A 95 15.86 -3.79 -5.09
N THR A 96 17.10 -3.32 -5.29
CA THR A 96 17.42 -1.90 -5.50
C THR A 96 17.63 -1.58 -6.97
N VAL A 97 17.03 -0.49 -7.43
CA VAL A 97 17.04 -0.07 -8.83
C VAL A 97 17.38 1.43 -8.95
N PRO A 98 17.93 1.88 -10.09
CA PRO A 98 18.05 3.30 -10.38
C PRO A 98 16.69 4.00 -10.38
N PRO A 99 16.62 5.29 -9.99
CA PRO A 99 15.35 6.03 -9.87
C PRO A 99 14.57 6.08 -11.19
N ASP A 100 15.26 6.19 -12.33
CA ASP A 100 14.64 6.20 -13.67
C ASP A 100 13.98 4.86 -14.05
N ARG A 101 14.25 3.77 -13.31
CA ARG A 101 13.73 2.43 -13.60
C ARG A 101 12.57 1.99 -12.72
N VAL A 102 12.20 2.77 -11.71
CA VAL A 102 11.17 2.41 -10.71
C VAL A 102 9.87 1.99 -11.38
N GLY A 103 9.27 2.84 -12.22
CA GLY A 103 7.96 2.55 -12.83
C GLY A 103 7.95 1.23 -13.62
N ARG A 104 8.98 1.00 -14.45
CA ARG A 104 9.10 -0.24 -15.24
C ARG A 104 9.24 -1.49 -14.36
N ILE A 105 9.93 -1.38 -13.23
CA ILE A 105 10.14 -2.50 -12.32
C ILE A 105 8.86 -2.80 -11.53
N VAL A 106 8.16 -1.77 -11.07
CA VAL A 106 6.87 -1.93 -10.38
C VAL A 106 5.84 -2.59 -11.31
N ASP A 107 5.78 -2.18 -12.58
CA ASP A 107 4.98 -2.86 -13.62
C ASP A 107 5.34 -4.35 -13.74
N GLY A 108 6.64 -4.67 -13.75
CA GLY A 108 7.12 -6.05 -13.82
C GLY A 108 6.76 -6.88 -12.58
N VAL A 109 6.88 -6.29 -11.39
CA VAL A 109 6.49 -6.92 -10.11
C VAL A 109 4.99 -7.17 -10.07
N ALA A 110 4.17 -6.17 -10.44
CA ALA A 110 2.72 -6.29 -10.51
C ALA A 110 2.27 -7.42 -11.43
N ARG A 111 2.86 -7.53 -12.62
CA ARG A 111 2.58 -8.62 -13.58
C ARG A 111 2.97 -9.99 -13.03
N ARG A 112 4.11 -10.11 -12.32
CA ARG A 112 4.58 -11.38 -11.77
C ARG A 112 3.74 -11.86 -10.59
N LEU A 113 3.24 -10.93 -9.78
CA LEU A 113 2.36 -11.24 -8.65
C LEU A 113 0.91 -11.48 -9.07
N GLU A 114 0.68 -11.63 -10.39
CA GLU A 114 -0.61 -11.82 -11.01
C GLU A 114 -1.64 -10.82 -10.46
N ALA A 115 -1.31 -9.53 -10.30
CA ALA A 115 -2.35 -8.54 -10.00
C ALA A 115 -3.22 -8.37 -11.26
N GLU A 116 -4.45 -8.89 -11.28
CA GLU A 116 -5.32 -8.82 -12.46
C GLU A 116 -6.02 -7.46 -12.54
N SER A 117 -5.82 -6.84 -13.70
CA SER A 117 -6.78 -6.03 -14.48
C SER A 117 -7.24 -4.66 -14.00
N ASP A 118 -6.99 -4.23 -12.77
CA ASP A 118 -7.24 -2.83 -12.39
C ASP A 118 -5.94 -2.06 -12.12
N ALA A 119 -5.88 -0.84 -12.66
CA ALA A 119 -4.76 0.07 -12.43
C ALA A 119 -4.59 0.33 -10.91
N PRO A 120 -3.36 0.29 -10.38
CA PRO A 120 -3.10 0.60 -8.98
C PRO A 120 -3.39 2.08 -8.69
N ASP A 121 -3.78 2.36 -7.44
CA ASP A 121 -3.80 3.72 -6.90
C ASP A 121 -2.38 4.09 -6.45
N VAL A 122 -1.80 5.12 -7.06
CA VAL A 122 -0.41 5.53 -6.82
C VAL A 122 -0.39 6.76 -5.92
N ARG A 123 0.28 6.64 -4.79
CA ARG A 123 0.41 7.70 -3.78
C ARG A 123 1.86 8.14 -3.66
N GLU A 124 2.09 9.41 -3.97
CA GLU A 124 3.35 10.10 -3.69
C GLU A 124 3.36 10.52 -2.22
N LEU A 125 4.32 10.04 -1.45
CA LEU A 125 4.52 10.41 -0.05
C LEU A 125 5.77 11.26 0.14
N ALA A 126 6.73 11.22 -0.79
CA ALA A 126 7.96 12.01 -0.78
C ALA A 126 8.78 11.92 0.52
N GLY A 127 8.68 10.80 1.26
CA GLY A 127 9.32 10.65 2.56
C GLY A 127 8.68 11.50 3.67
N ASP A 128 7.41 11.87 3.52
CA ASP A 128 6.68 12.63 4.52
C ASP A 128 5.87 11.69 5.44
N ALA A 129 6.21 11.70 6.73
CA ALA A 129 5.56 10.86 7.73
C ALA A 129 4.09 11.26 7.99
N ALA A 130 3.70 12.52 7.75
CA ALA A 130 2.31 12.95 7.86
C ALA A 130 1.48 12.44 6.68
N GLU A 131 2.00 12.46 5.45
CA GLU A 131 1.36 11.85 4.27
C GLU A 131 1.21 10.33 4.46
N TRP A 132 2.22 9.66 5.00
CA TRP A 132 2.09 8.25 5.38
C TRP A 132 0.97 8.00 6.39
N ARG A 133 0.88 8.82 7.46
CA ARG A 133 -0.21 8.72 8.45
C ARG A 133 -1.58 9.01 7.83
N ALA A 134 -1.68 10.00 6.94
CA ALA A 134 -2.90 10.31 6.22
C ALA A 134 -3.35 9.13 5.36
N LEU A 135 -2.42 8.48 4.64
CA LEU A 135 -2.70 7.26 3.88
C LEU A 135 -3.26 6.15 4.77
N LEU A 136 -2.68 5.89 5.94
CA LEU A 136 -3.19 4.89 6.87
C LEU A 136 -4.63 5.22 7.34
N VAL A 137 -4.93 6.49 7.59
CA VAL A 137 -6.28 6.96 7.96
C VAL A 137 -7.27 6.78 6.82
N GLU A 138 -6.90 7.11 5.59
CA GLU A 138 -7.72 6.90 4.39
C GLU A 138 -8.09 5.42 4.22
N LEU A 139 -7.11 4.54 4.45
CA LEU A 139 -7.30 3.09 4.42
C LEU A 139 -8.14 2.57 5.60
N GLY A 140 -8.45 3.39 6.60
CA GLY A 140 -9.30 3.02 7.73
C GLY A 140 -8.55 2.53 8.96
N VAL A 141 -7.23 2.75 9.04
CA VAL A 141 -6.46 2.57 10.27
C VAL A 141 -6.64 3.82 11.11
N SER A 142 -7.21 3.65 12.31
CA SER A 142 -7.26 4.76 13.27
C SER A 142 -5.85 5.05 13.77
N PRO A 143 -5.41 6.32 13.83
CA PRO A 143 -4.16 6.65 14.50
C PRO A 143 -4.29 6.21 15.96
N PRO A 144 -3.20 5.81 16.64
CA PRO A 144 -3.25 5.67 18.09
C PRO A 144 -3.79 6.99 18.63
N VAL A 145 -4.90 6.92 19.37
CA VAL A 145 -5.40 8.08 20.11
C VAL A 145 -4.25 8.56 20.96
N ASP A 146 -3.71 9.73 20.63
CA ASP A 146 -2.70 10.37 21.45
C ASP A 146 -3.33 10.46 22.85
N ALA A 147 -2.78 9.71 23.81
CA ALA A 147 -3.16 9.79 25.21
C ALA A 147 -2.60 11.11 25.75
N GLY A 148 -3.04 12.21 25.15
CA GLY A 148 -2.66 13.58 25.46
C GLY A 148 -3.74 14.21 26.31
N ASN A 149 -3.52 14.15 27.63
CA ASN A 149 -3.85 15.18 28.60
C ASN A 149 -5.32 15.63 28.67
N GLY A 150 -6.07 14.95 29.54
CA GLY A 150 -7.12 15.59 30.33
C GLY A 150 -6.58 15.80 31.74
N GLU A 151 -6.43 17.08 32.10
CA GLU A 151 -6.07 17.72 33.38
C GLU A 151 -6.21 16.92 34.69
#